data_AF-A0A8T1A5E3-F1
#
_entry.id   AF-A0A8T1A5E3-F1
#
_cell.length_a   1.000
_cell.length_b   1.000
_cell.length_c   1.000
_cell.angle_alpha   90.00
_cell.angle_beta   90.00
_cell.angle_gamma   90.00
#
_symmetry.space_group_name_H-M   'P 1'
#
loop_
_entity.id
_entity.type
_entity.pdbx_description
1 polymer ?
#
loop_
_entity_poly.entity_id
_entity_poly.type
_entity_poly.pdbx_seq_one_letter_code
_entity_poly.pdbx_strand_id
1 'polypeptide(L)'
;MPSLFEMGFNYVRWYYKTAEDTLIITNYTTLDTPEVHLHVKSEKGVAYRYLITNQITMNVNEYELPVHVTEQNGELSFKADRSSLSAEVYPNLEYRMRVNGAQMKVGDETELASGVNAGDASLTTLQLDSSAEWTLTIQGLLEGGQTASSTRNFEEEVAAYRTF
;
A
#
# COMPACT_ATOMS: atom_id res chain seq x y z
N MET A 1 -13.93 4.06 -13.40
CA MET A 1 -13.68 5.51 -13.30
C MET A 1 -14.46 6.06 -12.10
N PRO A 2 -13.87 6.91 -11.26
CA PRO A 2 -14.56 7.51 -10.13
C PRO A 2 -15.65 8.50 -10.60
N SER A 3 -16.58 8.83 -9.71
CA SER A 3 -17.54 9.92 -9.91
C SER A 3 -16.89 11.29 -9.73
N LEU A 4 -15.92 11.41 -8.83
CA LEU A 4 -15.13 12.61 -8.59
C LEU A 4 -13.68 12.23 -8.30
N PHE A 5 -12.76 13.01 -8.84
CA PHE A 5 -11.33 12.95 -8.52
C PHE A 5 -10.90 14.31 -7.99
N GLU A 6 -10.27 14.32 -6.82
CA GLU A 6 -9.75 15.49 -6.13
C GLU A 6 -8.24 15.32 -5.97
N MET A 7 -7.48 16.40 -6.16
CA MET A 7 -6.03 16.42 -5.95
C MET A 7 -5.68 17.66 -5.11
N GLY A 8 -4.90 17.43 -4.07
CA GLY A 8 -4.23 18.46 -3.30
C GLY A 8 -2.71 18.34 -3.44
N PHE A 9 -1.98 19.08 -2.60
CA PHE A 9 -0.52 19.13 -2.68
C PHE A 9 0.15 17.79 -2.35
N ASN A 10 -0.29 17.14 -1.27
CA ASN A 10 0.26 15.88 -0.77
C ASN A 10 -0.71 14.70 -0.89
N TYR A 11 -1.81 14.85 -1.64
CA TYR A 11 -2.83 13.81 -1.75
C TYR A 11 -3.60 13.81 -3.06
N VAL A 12 -4.20 12.66 -3.32
CA VAL A 12 -5.25 12.45 -4.30
C VAL A 12 -6.39 11.68 -3.66
N ARG A 13 -7.61 11.93 -4.11
CA ARG A 13 -8.82 11.30 -3.58
C ARG A 13 -9.80 10.96 -4.69
N TRP A 14 -10.35 9.76 -4.63
CA TRP A 14 -11.36 9.26 -5.53
C TRP A 14 -12.66 9.00 -4.77
N TYR A 15 -13.78 9.42 -5.36
CA TYR A 15 -15.11 9.13 -4.87
C TYR A 15 -15.80 8.18 -5.86
N TYR A 16 -16.14 6.98 -5.40
CA TYR A 16 -16.88 5.98 -6.18
C TYR A 16 -18.29 5.85 -5.63
N LYS A 17 -19.25 6.48 -6.30
CA LYS A 17 -20.67 6.37 -5.94
C LYS A 17 -21.25 5.05 -6.47
N THR A 18 -21.85 4.28 -5.58
CA THR A 18 -22.67 3.10 -5.89
C THR A 18 -24.15 3.42 -5.63
N ALA A 19 -25.04 2.45 -5.81
CA ALA A 19 -26.45 2.64 -5.47
C ALA A 19 -26.63 2.70 -3.93
N GLU A 20 -25.79 1.97 -3.21
CA GLU A 20 -25.90 1.77 -1.77
C GLU A 20 -25.04 2.75 -0.97
N ASP A 21 -23.94 3.25 -1.52
CA ASP A 21 -22.90 3.96 -0.76
C ASP A 21 -21.99 4.84 -1.64
N THR A 22 -21.08 5.59 -1.00
CA THR A 22 -19.92 6.23 -1.65
C THR A 22 -18.65 5.71 -1.02
N LEU A 23 -17.79 5.05 -1.80
CA LEU A 23 -16.43 4.72 -1.35
C LEU A 23 -15.52 5.92 -1.59
N ILE A 24 -14.83 6.35 -0.53
CA ILE A 24 -13.86 7.44 -0.54
C ILE A 24 -12.47 6.82 -0.37
N ILE A 25 -11.66 6.90 -1.41
CA ILE A 25 -10.29 6.39 -1.43
C ILE A 25 -9.36 7.59 -1.44
N THR A 26 -8.46 7.70 -0.48
CA THR A 26 -7.50 8.80 -0.36
C THR A 26 -6.09 8.22 -0.34
N ASN A 27 -5.24 8.65 -1.26
CA ASN A 27 -3.82 8.34 -1.21
C ASN A 27 -3.05 9.63 -0.88
N TYR A 28 -2.23 9.60 0.17
CA TYR A 28 -1.53 10.78 0.65
C TYR A 28 -0.14 10.48 1.20
N THR A 29 0.74 11.47 1.18
CA THR A 29 2.09 11.39 1.76
C THR A 29 2.13 12.09 3.11
N THR A 30 3.11 11.72 3.92
CA THR A 30 3.40 12.34 5.21
C THR A 30 4.57 13.31 5.11
N LEU A 31 4.53 14.39 5.89
CA LEU A 31 5.51 15.47 5.79
C LEU A 31 6.91 15.06 6.27
N ASP A 32 6.98 14.32 7.38
CA ASP A 32 8.22 14.06 8.13
C ASP A 32 8.64 12.59 8.15
N THR A 33 7.89 11.71 7.48
CA THR A 33 8.22 10.28 7.37
C THR A 33 8.19 9.80 5.92
N PRO A 34 8.99 8.77 5.57
CA PRO A 34 9.01 8.22 4.21
C PRO A 34 7.83 7.26 3.99
N GLU A 35 6.61 7.76 4.20
CA GLU A 35 5.38 6.97 4.15
C GLU A 35 4.38 7.52 3.13
N VAL A 36 3.74 6.58 2.42
CA VAL A 36 2.54 6.79 1.62
C VAL A 36 1.41 5.99 2.25
N HIS A 37 0.26 6.62 2.39
CA HIS A 37 -0.93 6.03 3.00
C HIS A 37 -2.04 5.93 1.96
N LEU A 38 -2.66 4.76 1.85
CA LEU A 38 -3.90 4.53 1.10
C LEU A 38 -5.00 4.27 2.12
N HIS A 39 -5.85 5.27 2.32
CA HIS A 39 -7.01 5.21 3.21
C HIS A 39 -8.28 4.99 2.41
N VAL A 40 -9.06 3.98 2.78
CA VAL A 40 -10.32 3.64 2.13
C VAL A 40 -11.41 3.65 3.17
N LYS A 41 -12.50 4.37 2.90
CA LYS A 41 -13.68 4.36 3.76
C LYS A 41 -14.98 4.34 2.97
N SER A 42 -15.99 3.72 3.55
CA SER A 42 -17.39 3.85 3.19
C SER A 42 -17.98 5.12 3.82
N GLU A 43 -18.64 5.96 3.03
CA GLU A 43 -19.33 7.15 3.53
C GLU A 43 -20.47 6.79 4.49
N LYS A 44 -21.17 5.67 4.25
CA LYS A 44 -22.28 5.19 5.08
C LYS A 44 -21.88 4.14 6.12
N GLY A 45 -20.60 3.81 6.24
CA GLY A 45 -20.11 2.78 7.16
C GLY A 45 -20.47 1.34 6.76
N VAL A 46 -20.77 1.10 5.49
CA VAL A 46 -20.99 -0.24 4.94
C VAL A 46 -19.66 -0.98 4.87
N ALA A 47 -19.61 -2.20 5.41
CA ALA A 47 -18.41 -3.01 5.38
C ALA A 47 -18.30 -3.81 4.07
N TYR A 48 -17.13 -3.77 3.45
CA TYR A 48 -16.81 -4.50 2.22
C TYR A 48 -15.57 -5.35 2.41
N ARG A 49 -15.43 -6.39 1.58
CA ARG A 49 -14.17 -7.13 1.43
C ARG A 49 -13.37 -6.51 0.30
N TYR A 50 -12.04 -6.56 0.42
CA TYR A 50 -11.15 -5.95 -0.56
C TYR A 50 -10.10 -6.96 -1.03
N LEU A 51 -9.73 -6.85 -2.31
CA LEU A 51 -8.56 -7.50 -2.88
C LEU A 51 -7.69 -6.40 -3.47
N ILE A 52 -6.51 -6.20 -2.89
CA ILE A 52 -5.53 -5.21 -3.36
C ILE A 52 -4.42 -5.96 -4.08
N THR A 53 -4.07 -5.52 -5.27
CA THR A 53 -3.01 -6.11 -6.09
C THR A 53 -1.84 -5.15 -6.17
N ASN A 54 -0.65 -5.61 -5.82
CA ASN A 54 0.58 -4.81 -5.88
C ASN A 54 1.57 -5.50 -6.80
N GLN A 55 1.88 -4.84 -7.93
CA GLN A 55 2.94 -5.25 -8.83
C GLN A 55 4.27 -4.74 -8.25
N ILE A 56 5.01 -5.61 -7.57
CA ILE A 56 6.20 -5.18 -6.84
C ILE A 56 7.41 -5.14 -7.76
N THR A 57 8.10 -4.00 -7.77
CA THR A 57 9.41 -3.86 -8.41
C THR A 57 10.45 -3.49 -7.37
N MET A 58 11.60 -4.17 -7.42
CA MET A 58 12.79 -3.83 -6.63
C MET A 58 14.06 -3.73 -7.51
N ASN A 59 13.84 -3.54 -8.81
CA ASN A 59 14.86 -3.24 -9.82
C ASN A 59 14.29 -2.22 -10.83
N VAL A 60 14.96 -2.01 -11.97
CA VAL A 60 14.53 -1.06 -13.00
C VAL A 60 13.16 -1.44 -13.57
N ASN A 61 12.98 -2.72 -13.93
CA ASN A 61 11.70 -3.23 -14.41
C ASN A 61 11.23 -4.43 -13.59
N GLU A 62 9.93 -4.68 -13.66
CA GLU A 62 9.27 -5.91 -13.24
C GLU A 62 9.83 -7.14 -13.99
N TYR A 63 9.78 -8.31 -13.33
CA TYR A 63 10.19 -9.61 -13.87
C TYR A 63 11.70 -9.80 -14.16
N GLU A 64 12.55 -8.80 -13.89
CA GLU A 64 14.00 -8.93 -14.15
C GLU A 64 14.75 -9.69 -13.06
N LEU A 65 14.48 -9.36 -11.80
CA LEU A 65 15.14 -9.94 -10.63
C LEU A 65 14.12 -10.30 -9.56
N PRO A 66 14.39 -11.34 -8.74
CA PRO A 66 13.52 -11.71 -7.64
C PRO A 66 13.33 -10.57 -6.63
N VAL A 67 12.15 -10.53 -6.02
CA VAL A 67 11.88 -9.71 -4.83
C VAL A 67 11.77 -10.64 -3.63
N HIS A 68 12.49 -10.33 -2.56
CA HIS A 68 12.43 -11.09 -1.32
C HIS A 68 11.34 -10.52 -0.43
N VAL A 69 10.30 -11.31 -0.15
CA VAL A 69 9.15 -10.91 0.68
C VAL A 69 9.14 -11.73 1.96
N THR A 70 8.98 -11.04 3.10
CA THR A 70 8.78 -11.68 4.40
C THR A 70 7.58 -11.08 5.11
N GLU A 71 6.81 -11.90 5.81
CA GLU A 71 5.69 -11.45 6.63
C GLU A 71 6.03 -11.66 8.11
N GLN A 72 5.89 -10.61 8.92
CA GLN A 72 6.06 -10.69 10.36
C GLN A 72 5.06 -9.77 11.06
N ASN A 73 4.29 -10.33 12.00
CA ASN A 73 3.32 -9.58 12.82
C ASN A 73 2.31 -8.73 12.01
N GLY A 74 1.88 -9.21 10.84
CA GLY A 74 0.94 -8.49 9.96
C GLY A 74 1.57 -7.35 9.15
N GLU A 75 2.89 -7.25 9.13
CA GLU A 75 3.66 -6.35 8.26
C GLU A 75 4.44 -7.18 7.23
N LEU A 76 4.40 -6.73 5.98
CA LEU A 76 5.19 -7.27 4.89
C LEU A 76 6.46 -6.45 4.72
N SER A 77 7.59 -7.11 4.56
CA SER A 77 8.88 -6.52 4.25
C SER A 77 9.37 -7.01 2.89
N PHE A 78 9.71 -6.06 2.02
CA PHE A 78 10.16 -6.27 0.65
C PHE A 78 11.60 -5.80 0.52
N LYS A 79 12.49 -6.68 0.05
CA LYS A 79 13.91 -6.38 -0.18
C LYS A 79 14.32 -6.76 -1.60
N ALA A 80 15.21 -5.94 -2.16
CA ALA A 80 15.77 -6.19 -3.48
C ALA A 80 16.70 -7.40 -3.46
N ASP A 81 16.84 -8.08 -4.60
CA ASP A 81 17.92 -9.06 -4.76
C ASP A 81 19.29 -8.37 -4.64
N ARG A 82 20.30 -9.11 -4.16
CA ARG A 82 21.68 -8.58 -4.06
C ARG A 82 22.29 -8.21 -5.41
N SER A 83 21.74 -8.74 -6.49
CA SER A 83 22.15 -8.44 -7.87
C SER A 83 21.47 -7.18 -8.43
N SER A 84 20.55 -6.56 -7.69
CA SER A 84 19.88 -5.33 -8.11
C SER A 84 20.84 -4.14 -8.09
N LEU A 85 20.59 -3.15 -8.95
CA LEU A 85 21.39 -1.92 -9.00
C LEU A 85 21.36 -1.15 -7.67
N SER A 86 20.26 -1.22 -6.94
CA SER A 86 20.12 -0.56 -5.65
C SER A 86 20.96 -1.21 -4.55
N ALA A 87 21.28 -2.51 -4.64
CA ALA A 87 22.02 -3.22 -3.60
C ALA A 87 23.46 -2.73 -3.39
N GLU A 88 24.09 -2.15 -4.42
CA GLU A 88 25.44 -1.58 -4.31
C GLU A 88 25.46 -0.28 -3.50
N VAL A 89 24.39 0.50 -3.55
CA VAL A 89 24.29 1.83 -2.92
C VAL A 89 23.50 1.78 -1.61
N TYR A 90 22.41 1.02 -1.59
CA TYR A 90 21.48 0.85 -0.48
C TYR A 90 21.32 -0.65 -0.16
N PRO A 91 22.34 -1.30 0.41
CA PRO A 91 22.31 -2.74 0.69
C PRO A 91 21.23 -3.16 1.69
N ASN A 92 20.71 -2.19 2.46
CA ASN A 92 19.66 -2.39 3.45
C ASN A 92 18.29 -1.83 3.01
N LEU A 93 18.13 -1.47 1.73
CA LEU A 93 16.87 -0.95 1.20
C LEU A 93 15.72 -1.91 1.51
N GLU A 94 14.68 -1.37 2.12
CA GLU A 94 13.50 -2.11 2.55
C GLU A 94 12.25 -1.27 2.31
N TYR A 95 11.22 -1.89 1.72
CA TYR A 95 9.87 -1.36 1.79
C TYR A 95 9.04 -2.18 2.74
N ARG A 96 8.20 -1.51 3.53
CA ARG A 96 7.26 -2.16 4.45
C ARG A 96 5.85 -1.84 4.07
N MET A 97 4.96 -2.83 4.16
CA MET A 97 3.53 -2.64 3.98
C MET A 97 2.77 -3.19 5.17
N ARG A 98 1.86 -2.39 5.72
CA ARG A 98 0.98 -2.79 6.82
C ARG A 98 -0.44 -2.30 6.58
N VAL A 99 -1.42 -3.06 7.08
CA VAL A 99 -2.83 -2.71 7.01
C VAL A 99 -3.38 -2.50 8.43
N ASN A 100 -4.10 -1.41 8.63
CA ASN A 100 -4.85 -1.13 9.85
C ASN A 100 -6.34 -1.03 9.51
N GLY A 101 -7.22 -1.52 10.40
CA GLY A 101 -8.68 -1.47 10.22
C GLY A 101 -9.30 -2.67 9.51
N ALA A 102 -8.50 -3.66 9.10
CA ALA A 102 -8.95 -4.94 8.55
C ALA A 102 -7.91 -6.04 8.83
N GLN A 103 -8.33 -7.30 8.91
CA GLN A 103 -7.42 -8.44 8.86
C GLN A 103 -6.97 -8.66 7.42
N MET A 104 -5.69 -8.96 7.24
CA MET A 104 -5.08 -9.17 5.94
C MET A 104 -4.61 -10.61 5.80
N LYS A 105 -4.87 -11.21 4.64
CA LYS A 105 -4.22 -12.44 4.18
C LYS A 105 -3.44 -12.12 2.91
N VAL A 106 -2.16 -12.49 2.91
CA VAL A 106 -1.27 -12.33 1.76
C VAL A 106 -1.44 -13.51 0.81
N GLY A 107 -1.46 -13.22 -0.48
CA GLY A 107 -1.47 -14.20 -1.55
C GLY A 107 -0.73 -13.68 -2.78
N ASP A 108 -0.99 -14.31 -3.91
CA ASP A 108 -0.41 -13.98 -5.22
C ASP A 108 -1.51 -13.94 -6.30
N GLU A 109 -1.12 -13.89 -7.57
CA GLU A 109 -2.02 -13.88 -8.72
C GLU A 109 -2.95 -15.09 -8.85
N THR A 110 -2.69 -16.20 -8.15
CA THR A 110 -3.57 -17.38 -8.17
C THR A 110 -4.96 -17.06 -7.58
N GLU A 111 -5.06 -15.99 -6.79
CA GLU A 111 -6.31 -15.49 -6.20
C GLU A 111 -7.20 -14.75 -7.22
N LEU A 112 -6.65 -14.37 -8.39
CA LEU A 112 -7.39 -13.60 -9.40
C LEU A 112 -8.13 -14.49 -10.41
N ALA A 113 -7.59 -15.66 -10.74
CA ALA A 113 -8.17 -16.54 -11.73
C ALA A 113 -7.72 -18.00 -11.58
N SER A 114 -8.63 -18.93 -11.90
CA SER A 114 -8.32 -20.35 -11.98
C SER A 114 -7.30 -20.65 -13.08
N GLY A 115 -6.35 -21.55 -12.80
CA GLY A 115 -5.37 -22.02 -13.79
C GLY A 115 -4.14 -21.12 -13.96
N VAL A 116 -4.00 -20.07 -13.15
CA VAL A 116 -2.78 -19.27 -13.02
C VAL A 116 -1.83 -19.97 -12.04
N ASN A 117 -0.53 -20.01 -12.33
CA ASN A 117 0.47 -20.54 -11.39
C ASN A 117 1.06 -19.38 -10.57
N ALA A 118 1.48 -19.69 -9.35
CA ALA A 118 2.22 -18.75 -8.52
C ALA A 118 3.55 -18.38 -9.18
N GLY A 119 3.84 -17.09 -9.26
CA GLY A 119 5.05 -16.52 -9.86
C GLY A 119 4.92 -16.10 -11.32
N ASP A 120 3.82 -16.42 -12.02
CA ASP A 120 3.58 -16.04 -13.41
C ASP A 120 3.47 -14.51 -13.58
N ALA A 121 3.02 -13.78 -12.56
CA ALA A 121 2.76 -12.33 -12.62
C ALA A 121 3.58 -11.49 -11.62
N SER A 122 4.41 -12.10 -10.77
CA SER A 122 5.16 -11.36 -9.73
C SER A 122 4.27 -10.42 -8.91
N LEU A 123 3.04 -10.85 -8.63
CA LEU A 123 2.00 -10.01 -8.03
C LEU A 123 1.83 -10.39 -6.56
N THR A 124 1.88 -9.41 -5.67
CA THR A 124 1.49 -9.61 -4.28
C THR A 124 0.04 -9.16 -4.09
N THR A 125 -0.82 -10.07 -3.62
CA THR A 125 -2.23 -9.76 -3.35
C THR A 125 -2.49 -9.67 -1.85
N LEU A 126 -3.28 -8.68 -1.44
CA LEU A 126 -3.73 -8.49 -0.06
C LEU A 126 -5.24 -8.68 -0.02
N GLN A 127 -5.70 -9.78 0.57
CA GLN A 127 -7.11 -10.03 0.83
C GLN A 127 -7.47 -9.45 2.19
N LEU A 128 -8.37 -8.46 2.20
CA LEU A 128 -8.87 -7.88 3.43
C LEU A 128 -10.26 -8.43 3.76
N ASP A 129 -10.48 -8.74 5.03
CA ASP A 129 -11.79 -9.08 5.55
C ASP A 129 -12.76 -7.89 5.47
N SER A 130 -14.00 -8.12 5.92
CA SER A 130 -15.06 -7.12 5.81
C SER A 130 -14.78 -5.93 6.71
N SER A 131 -14.51 -4.76 6.12
CA SER A 131 -14.29 -3.52 6.85
C SER A 131 -14.95 -2.34 6.15
N ALA A 132 -15.43 -1.38 6.94
CA ALA A 132 -15.95 -0.11 6.42
C ALA A 132 -14.87 0.95 6.25
N GLU A 133 -13.72 0.76 6.90
CA GLU A 133 -12.61 1.72 6.90
C GLU A 133 -11.29 1.02 7.21
N TRP A 134 -10.28 1.23 6.35
CA TRP A 134 -8.94 0.71 6.55
C TRP A 134 -7.88 1.60 5.91
N THR A 135 -6.64 1.44 6.35
CA THR A 135 -5.47 2.13 5.79
C THR A 135 -4.37 1.13 5.48
N LEU A 136 -3.86 1.16 4.26
CA LEU A 136 -2.59 0.53 3.87
C LEU A 136 -1.50 1.60 3.95
N THR A 137 -0.47 1.36 4.76
CA THR A 137 0.73 2.20 4.79
C THR A 137 1.87 1.50 4.09
N ILE A 138 2.51 2.20 3.15
CA ILE A 138 3.75 1.79 2.49
C ILE A 138 4.86 2.70 3.00
N GLN A 139 5.90 2.14 3.60
CA GLN A 139 7.07 2.87 4.12
C GLN A 139 8.33 2.48 3.34
N GLY A 140 9.13 3.47 2.93
CA GLY A 140 10.44 3.25 2.31
C GLY A 140 11.58 3.53 3.28
N LEU A 141 12.52 2.60 3.42
CA LEU A 141 13.68 2.69 4.30
C LEU A 141 14.95 2.40 3.51
N LEU A 142 15.71 3.44 3.17
CA LEU A 142 16.96 3.28 2.41
C LEU A 142 18.01 2.45 3.16
N GLU A 143 18.08 2.63 4.48
CA GLU A 143 19.04 1.94 5.35
C GLU A 143 18.38 0.87 6.24
N GLY A 144 17.13 0.52 5.96
CA GLY A 144 16.31 -0.32 6.84
C GLY A 144 16.09 0.34 8.22
N GLY A 145 16.02 -0.48 9.26
CA GLY A 145 15.93 -0.02 10.65
C GLY A 145 14.50 0.05 11.20
N GLN A 146 14.31 0.78 12.29
CA GLN A 146 13.02 0.94 12.95
C GLN A 146 12.62 2.41 12.93
N THR A 147 11.38 2.66 12.54
CA THR A 147 10.77 3.99 12.56
C THR A 147 9.67 3.97 13.61
N ALA A 148 9.49 5.07 14.34
CA ALA A 148 8.40 5.13 15.30
C ALA A 148 7.06 5.02 14.56
N SER A 149 6.30 3.97 14.85
CA SER A 149 4.94 3.85 14.33
C SER A 149 4.09 4.95 14.98
N SER A 150 3.53 5.81 14.15
CA SER A 150 2.63 6.88 14.57
C SER A 150 1.35 6.77 13.75
N THR A 151 0.21 6.94 14.43
CA THR A 151 -1.07 7.09 13.73
C THR A 151 -1.05 8.43 13.02
N ARG A 152 -1.18 8.40 11.69
CA ARG A 152 -1.22 9.60 10.85
C ARG A 152 -2.67 9.90 10.47
N ASN A 153 -3.07 11.15 10.66
CA ASN A 153 -4.38 11.63 10.25
C ASN A 153 -4.24 12.46 8.97
N PHE A 154 -5.14 12.20 8.01
CA PHE A 154 -5.11 12.87 6.72
C PHE A 154 -5.23 14.41 6.83
N GLU A 155 -6.18 14.90 7.63
CA GLU A 155 -6.42 16.34 7.78
C GLU A 155 -5.22 17.06 8.41
N GLU A 156 -4.54 16.42 9.37
CA GLU A 156 -3.31 16.93 10.00
C GLU A 156 -2.16 17.01 9.01
N GLU A 157 -1.92 15.97 8.20
CA GLU A 157 -0.87 15.98 7.17
C GLU A 157 -1.14 17.06 6.12
N VAL A 158 -2.39 17.19 5.64
CA VAL A 158 -2.75 18.28 4.70
C VAL A 158 -2.50 19.66 5.32
N ALA A 159 -2.80 19.85 6.60
CA ALA A 159 -2.53 21.12 7.27
C ALA A 159 -1.02 21.38 7.40
N ALA A 160 -0.23 20.38 7.78
CA ALA A 160 1.21 20.49 7.91
C ALA A 160 1.88 20.86 6.57
N TYR A 161 1.49 20.20 5.48
CA TYR A 161 1.98 20.50 4.13
C TYR A 161 1.62 21.91 3.63
N ARG A 162 0.53 22.51 4.10
CA ARG A 162 0.17 23.90 3.74
C ARG A 162 1.04 24.94 4.44
N THR A 163 1.67 24.57 5.55
CA THR A 163 2.52 25.45 6.36
C THR A 163 4.02 25.31 6.09
N PHE A 164 4.42 24.30 5.30
CA PHE A 164 5.78 24.09 4.84
C PHE A 164 6.15 25.07 3.72
#